data_AF-A0A2S6BX25-F1
#
_entry.id   AF-A0A2S6BX25-F1
#
_cell.length_a   1.000
_cell.length_b   1.000
_cell.length_c   1.000
_cell.angle_alpha   90.00
_cell.angle_beta   90.00
_cell.angle_gamma   90.00
#
_symmetry.space_group_name_H-M   'P 1'
#
loop_
_entity.id
_entity.type
_entity.pdbx_description
1 polymer ?
#
loop_
_entity_poly.entity_id
_entity_poly.type
_entity_poly.pdbx_seq_one_letter_code
_entity_poly.pdbx_strand_id
1 'polypeptide(L)'
;MADDTNSKSEKSIKSQAPEHQNVRPQSWADPGTWSPSTRWMPAYIAVAAFAIALLYTRYLQVPGLDISTFEDCVATFNYSFRINAALSQAHEQATHSWEIGYAHEATMQIFNPERSVFGSDPFPGGELPTLGLRLDEASLYAQPKIRTHDKSLFDEENGAVSDPAALGIAALMLGRRSWNSRAYREAAERQKDLLLRVAPRYVNGAISHRWENAELWSDAPAMFPPFLAYYGVATNDTELVHEAVVQIGLHRDVLRSENGLWKHIVGSPEDSDEGYWSSGNAWTSYGMARVRATISAWSHNNATLADDQSKLDSWIEEHLDAVISSDDHESGLLRNYLQDKDYNGETSGTSLLAANTYRMAILNAEVFGQRKYLDWANAKRHAVVSRVDEDGIASPAANPLDHKSEVPVQISPEGQNSLLLLGAAWRDCVCNGLCMETYVEEHGLASQSESTPKTVTGSALKELWQRIQKYFQLM
;
A
#
# COMPACT_ATOMS: atom_id res chain seq x y z
N MET A 1 -11.91 75.24 -8.82
CA MET A 1 -11.94 76.54 -8.10
C MET A 1 -11.11 76.33 -6.84
N ALA A 2 -10.05 77.05 -6.55
CA ALA A 2 -9.17 77.99 -7.24
C ALA A 2 -7.98 78.07 -6.26
N ASP A 3 -6.74 77.90 -6.71
CA ASP A 3 -5.83 79.02 -7.02
C ASP A 3 -5.96 80.21 -6.05
N ASP A 4 -4.92 80.78 -5.47
CA ASP A 4 -3.47 80.56 -5.46
C ASP A 4 -2.93 81.66 -4.49
N THR A 5 -1.62 81.73 -4.32
CA THR A 5 -0.82 82.86 -3.80
C THR A 5 -0.29 82.81 -2.35
N ASN A 6 0.83 82.09 -2.23
CA ASN A 6 2.19 82.64 -2.13
C ASN A 6 2.47 83.74 -1.06
N SER A 7 3.31 83.37 -0.08
CA SER A 7 4.10 84.29 0.73
C SER A 7 5.47 83.64 0.97
N LYS A 8 6.51 84.21 0.33
CA LYS A 8 7.92 84.03 0.70
C LYS A 8 8.32 85.18 1.62
N SER A 9 9.04 84.91 2.70
CA SER A 9 10.22 85.73 3.03
C SER A 9 11.22 84.94 3.87
N GLU A 10 12.49 85.20 3.56
CA GLU A 10 13.70 84.47 3.92
C GLU A 10 14.11 84.65 5.38
N LYS A 11 14.82 83.66 5.93
CA LYS A 11 15.99 83.91 6.79
C LYS A 11 17.00 82.77 6.69
N SER A 12 18.19 83.14 6.22
CA SER A 12 19.38 82.33 6.03
C SER A 12 19.94 81.77 7.34
N ILE A 13 20.26 80.47 7.36
CA ILE A 13 21.24 79.88 8.30
C ILE A 13 22.31 79.15 7.48
N LYS A 14 23.56 79.52 7.74
CA LYS A 14 24.77 79.02 7.07
C LYS A 14 25.07 77.57 7.43
N SER A 15 25.45 76.84 6.38
CA SER A 15 26.26 75.62 6.26
C SER A 15 26.75 74.88 7.52
N GLN A 16 26.39 73.60 7.59
CA GLN A 16 27.36 72.52 7.78
C GLN A 16 27.09 71.45 6.71
N ALA A 17 28.05 71.24 5.82
CA ALA A 17 28.02 70.14 4.86
C ALA A 17 28.29 68.83 5.62
N PRO A 18 27.53 67.74 5.37
CA PRO A 18 27.97 66.42 5.76
C PRO A 18 29.15 66.04 4.86
N GLU A 19 30.25 65.68 5.51
CA GLU A 19 31.44 65.10 4.89
C GLU A 19 31.02 63.89 4.04
N HIS A 20 31.14 64.01 2.71
CA HIS A 20 30.97 62.88 1.80
C HIS A 20 32.09 61.88 2.11
N GLN A 21 31.79 60.84 2.90
CA GLN A 21 32.64 59.66 2.94
C GLN A 21 32.71 59.10 1.51
N ASN A 22 33.90 59.21 0.91
CA ASN A 22 34.25 58.55 -0.34
C ASN A 22 34.09 57.04 -0.16
N VAL A 23 32.93 56.50 -0.53
CA VAL A 23 32.76 55.05 -0.68
C VAL A 23 33.55 54.67 -1.93
N ARG A 24 34.79 54.19 -1.74
CA ARG A 24 35.54 53.57 -2.85
C ARG A 24 34.68 52.43 -3.42
N PRO A 25 34.50 52.33 -4.75
CA PRO A 25 33.81 51.20 -5.35
C PRO A 25 34.59 49.93 -4.99
N GLN A 26 33.94 49.02 -4.26
CA GLN A 26 34.53 47.76 -3.85
C GLN A 26 34.74 46.90 -5.10
N SER A 27 36.01 46.64 -5.44
CA SER A 27 36.36 45.80 -6.57
C SER A 27 36.32 44.34 -6.15
N TRP A 28 35.49 43.54 -6.81
CA TRP A 28 35.42 42.10 -6.58
C TRP A 28 36.68 41.35 -7.03
N ALA A 29 37.53 42.00 -7.84
CA ALA A 29 38.80 41.44 -8.33
C ALA A 29 40.01 41.77 -7.43
N ASP A 30 39.85 42.64 -6.41
CA ASP A 30 40.92 43.04 -5.50
C ASP A 30 40.48 42.94 -4.02
N PRO A 31 40.78 41.81 -3.33
CA PRO A 31 40.40 41.56 -1.94
C PRO A 31 40.95 42.58 -0.93
N GLY A 32 42.01 43.31 -1.30
CA GLY A 32 42.59 44.37 -0.47
C GLY A 32 41.62 45.52 -0.21
N THR A 33 40.65 45.72 -1.10
CA THR A 33 39.64 46.79 -1.04
C THR A 33 38.40 46.43 -0.23
N TRP A 34 38.31 45.19 0.28
CA TRP A 34 37.11 44.71 0.98
C TRP A 34 37.06 45.20 2.41
N SER A 35 35.87 45.56 2.87
CA SER A 35 35.61 45.87 4.28
C SER A 35 35.93 44.67 5.18
N PRO A 36 36.21 44.86 6.48
CA PRO A 36 36.51 43.77 7.40
C PRO A 36 35.46 42.66 7.38
N SER A 37 34.16 42.99 7.27
CA SER A 37 33.08 42.00 7.17
C SER A 37 33.08 41.23 5.86
N THR A 38 33.45 41.88 4.74
CA THR A 38 33.44 41.23 3.42
C THR A 38 34.67 40.34 3.21
N ARG A 39 35.80 40.63 3.87
CA ARG A 39 36.99 39.74 3.86
C ARG A 39 36.72 38.34 4.40
N TRP A 40 35.76 38.20 5.31
CA TRP A 40 35.33 36.90 5.84
C TRP A 40 34.26 36.21 4.99
N MET A 41 33.70 36.88 3.98
CA MET A 41 32.66 36.33 3.11
C MET A 41 33.05 35.00 2.44
N PRO A 42 34.29 34.79 1.95
CA PRO A 42 34.71 33.50 1.42
C PRO A 42 34.71 32.38 2.48
N ALA A 43 35.08 32.71 3.74
CA ALA A 43 35.04 31.75 4.84
C ALA A 43 33.60 31.40 5.23
N TYR A 44 32.68 32.38 5.25
CA TYR A 44 31.25 32.11 5.48
C TYR A 44 30.63 31.27 4.36
N ILE A 45 30.98 31.54 3.09
CA ILE A 45 30.54 30.73 1.95
C ILE A 45 31.10 29.31 2.04
N ALA A 46 32.36 29.14 2.42
CA ALA A 46 32.97 27.83 2.59
C ALA A 46 32.32 27.03 3.73
N VAL A 47 32.01 27.67 4.86
CA VAL A 47 31.29 27.04 5.98
C VAL A 47 29.86 26.69 5.58
N ALA A 48 29.15 27.57 4.86
CA ALA A 48 27.81 27.29 4.36
C ALA A 48 27.82 26.14 3.34
N ALA A 49 28.77 26.13 2.40
CA ALA A 49 28.94 25.06 1.43
C ALA A 49 29.30 23.72 2.12
N PHE A 50 30.13 23.75 3.16
CA PHE A 50 30.47 22.57 3.94
C PHE A 50 29.28 22.06 4.78
N ALA A 51 28.49 22.95 5.38
CA ALA A 51 27.27 22.59 6.08
C ALA A 51 26.20 22.04 5.12
N ILE A 52 26.05 22.64 3.94
CA ILE A 52 25.19 22.13 2.86
C ILE A 52 25.71 20.78 2.38
N ALA A 53 27.02 20.61 2.18
CA ALA A 53 27.61 19.33 1.78
C ALA A 53 27.43 18.26 2.86
N LEU A 54 27.57 18.60 4.14
CA LEU A 54 27.30 17.68 5.25
C LEU A 54 25.83 17.29 5.31
N LEU A 55 24.92 18.26 5.19
CA LEU A 55 23.48 18.01 5.09
C LEU A 55 23.19 17.13 3.87
N TYR A 56 23.78 17.44 2.71
CA TYR A 56 23.64 16.69 1.47
C TYR A 56 24.15 15.25 1.62
N THR A 57 25.32 15.04 2.24
CA THR A 57 25.85 13.69 2.51
C THR A 57 25.02 12.92 3.53
N ARG A 58 24.44 13.60 4.52
CA ARG A 58 23.62 12.99 5.57
C ARG A 58 22.19 12.69 5.10
N TYR A 59 21.67 13.47 4.15
CA TYR A 59 20.34 13.26 3.57
C TYR A 59 20.35 12.35 2.33
N LEU A 60 21.49 12.17 1.66
CA LEU A 60 21.60 11.25 0.52
C LEU A 60 22.09 9.85 0.87
N GLN A 61 22.68 9.65 2.06
CA GLN A 61 22.79 8.30 2.59
C GLN A 61 21.39 7.89 3.07
N VAL A 62 20.62 7.25 2.19
CA VAL A 62 19.43 6.51 2.59
C VAL A 62 19.90 5.56 3.70
N PRO A 63 19.37 5.66 4.93
CA PRO A 63 19.72 4.70 5.97
C PRO A 63 19.48 3.30 5.41
N GLY A 64 20.48 2.43 5.52
CA GLY A 64 20.33 1.04 5.11
C GLY A 64 19.20 0.37 5.88
N LEU A 65 18.68 -0.74 5.35
CA LEU A 65 17.66 -1.53 6.02
C LEU A 65 18.14 -1.95 7.41
N ASP A 66 17.42 -1.55 8.46
CA ASP A 66 17.69 -1.95 9.84
C ASP A 66 16.92 -3.23 10.14
N ILE A 67 17.63 -4.33 10.34
CA ILE A 67 17.03 -5.66 10.59
C ILE A 67 17.09 -6.06 12.07
N SER A 68 17.34 -5.11 12.97
CA SER A 68 17.48 -5.41 14.41
C SER A 68 16.17 -5.87 15.06
N THR A 69 15.05 -5.28 14.64
CA THR A 69 13.68 -5.72 14.98
C THR A 69 12.80 -5.69 13.74
N PHE A 70 11.63 -6.34 13.82
CA PHE A 70 10.65 -6.27 12.73
C PHE A 70 10.18 -4.82 12.52
N GLU A 71 9.96 -4.08 13.60
CA GLU A 71 9.53 -2.69 13.60
C GLU A 71 10.59 -1.77 12.97
N ASP A 72 11.87 -1.96 13.30
CA ASP A 72 12.98 -1.20 12.72
C ASP A 72 13.12 -1.49 11.21
N CYS A 73 12.89 -2.75 10.81
CA CYS A 73 12.88 -3.15 9.40
C CYS A 73 11.73 -2.49 8.64
N VAL A 74 10.51 -2.51 9.19
CA VAL A 74 9.35 -1.85 8.59
C VAL A 74 9.60 -0.34 8.47
N ALA A 75 10.16 0.30 9.49
CA ALA A 75 10.39 1.75 9.52
C ALA A 75 11.45 2.23 8.52
N THR A 76 12.42 1.37 8.18
CA THR A 76 13.53 1.67 7.26
C THR A 76 13.37 1.06 5.87
N PHE A 77 12.25 0.36 5.62
CA PHE A 77 12.05 -0.39 4.39
C PHE A 77 11.95 0.51 3.15
N ASN A 78 12.64 0.10 2.08
CA ASN A 78 12.54 0.74 0.77
C ASN A 78 11.60 -0.05 -0.16
N TYR A 79 10.43 0.53 -0.44
CA TYR A 79 9.41 -0.08 -1.31
C TYR A 79 9.73 0.02 -2.81
N SER A 80 10.78 0.75 -3.20
CA SER A 80 11.16 1.00 -4.61
C SER A 80 10.14 1.82 -5.43
N PHE A 81 9.07 2.32 -4.81
CA PHE A 81 8.14 3.31 -5.36
C PHE A 81 7.64 4.26 -4.26
N ARG A 82 7.02 5.39 -4.65
CA ARG A 82 6.56 6.42 -3.71
C ARG A 82 5.23 6.03 -3.06
N ILE A 83 5.30 5.39 -1.90
CA ILE A 83 4.13 4.95 -1.12
C ILE A 83 3.09 6.05 -0.92
N ASN A 84 3.50 7.25 -0.50
CA ASN A 84 2.55 8.35 -0.25
C ASN A 84 1.85 8.83 -1.53
N ALA A 85 2.50 8.73 -2.69
CA ALA A 85 1.91 9.11 -3.96
C ALA A 85 0.86 8.07 -4.39
N ALA A 86 1.23 6.78 -4.37
CA ALA A 86 0.30 5.68 -4.65
C ALA A 86 -0.91 5.67 -3.69
N LEU A 87 -0.67 5.96 -2.41
CA LEU A 87 -1.73 6.09 -1.39
C LEU A 87 -2.68 7.25 -1.68
N SER A 88 -2.17 8.42 -2.05
CA SER A 88 -2.99 9.57 -2.44
C SER A 88 -3.87 9.21 -3.65
N GLN A 89 -3.33 8.52 -4.65
CA GLN A 89 -4.13 8.01 -5.78
C GLN A 89 -5.22 7.03 -5.33
N ALA A 90 -4.88 6.04 -4.50
CA ALA A 90 -5.85 5.09 -3.96
C ALA A 90 -6.98 5.79 -3.17
N HIS A 91 -6.65 6.78 -2.35
CA HIS A 91 -7.59 7.47 -1.48
C HIS A 91 -8.51 8.44 -2.24
N GLU A 92 -7.93 9.22 -3.15
CA GLU A 92 -8.63 10.31 -3.85
C GLU A 92 -9.53 9.81 -4.97
N GLN A 93 -9.17 8.68 -5.59
CA GLN A 93 -9.89 8.15 -6.76
C GLN A 93 -10.94 7.10 -6.39
N ALA A 94 -10.90 6.51 -5.20
CA ALA A 94 -11.85 5.49 -4.76
C ALA A 94 -13.25 6.07 -4.56
N THR A 95 -14.23 5.53 -5.30
CA THR A 95 -15.65 5.92 -5.23
C THR A 95 -16.55 4.78 -4.83
N HIS A 96 -16.08 3.53 -4.91
CA HIS A 96 -16.87 2.35 -4.60
C HIS A 96 -16.48 1.68 -3.29
N SER A 97 -17.39 0.87 -2.73
CA SER A 97 -17.20 0.27 -1.41
C SER A 97 -15.98 -0.66 -1.32
N TRP A 98 -15.70 -1.47 -2.35
CA TRP A 98 -14.52 -2.34 -2.38
C TRP A 98 -13.23 -1.54 -2.49
N GLU A 99 -13.20 -0.49 -3.30
CA GLU A 99 -12.04 0.39 -3.45
C GLU A 99 -11.71 1.08 -2.13
N ILE A 100 -12.73 1.58 -1.42
CA ILE A 100 -12.56 2.24 -0.11
C ILE A 100 -12.15 1.22 0.95
N GLY A 101 -12.77 0.05 0.98
CA GLY A 101 -12.46 -1.02 1.94
C GLY A 101 -11.03 -1.53 1.79
N TYR A 102 -10.56 -1.72 0.56
CA TYR A 102 -9.20 -2.14 0.30
C TYR A 102 -8.17 -1.02 0.38
N ALA A 103 -8.56 0.25 0.15
CA ALA A 103 -7.72 1.39 0.51
C ALA A 103 -7.49 1.42 2.03
N HIS A 104 -8.52 1.16 2.86
CA HIS A 104 -8.35 0.98 4.30
C HIS A 104 -7.40 -0.18 4.63
N GLU A 105 -7.60 -1.36 4.04
CA GLU A 105 -6.72 -2.52 4.26
C GLU A 105 -5.26 -2.22 3.89
N ALA A 106 -5.02 -1.64 2.70
CA ALA A 106 -3.70 -1.29 2.22
C ALA A 106 -3.02 -0.25 3.12
N THR A 107 -3.74 0.82 3.48
CA THR A 107 -3.23 1.85 4.39
C THR A 107 -2.85 1.25 5.74
N MET A 108 -3.70 0.38 6.30
CA MET A 108 -3.43 -0.31 7.55
C MET A 108 -2.18 -1.19 7.44
N GLN A 109 -2.06 -1.99 6.38
CA GLN A 109 -0.87 -2.84 6.20
C GLN A 109 0.42 -2.03 5.99
N ILE A 110 0.34 -0.83 5.41
CA ILE A 110 1.51 0.04 5.23
C ILE A 110 1.97 0.68 6.54
N PHE A 111 1.06 1.27 7.32
CA PHE A 111 1.43 2.10 8.48
C PHE A 111 1.20 1.43 9.85
N ASN A 112 0.33 0.44 9.92
CA ASN A 112 -0.04 -0.30 11.13
C ASN A 112 -0.13 -1.81 10.87
N PRO A 113 0.92 -2.44 10.32
CA PRO A 113 0.89 -3.86 9.93
C PRO A 113 0.54 -4.79 11.10
N GLU A 114 0.83 -4.41 12.33
CA GLU A 114 0.48 -5.15 13.55
C GLU A 114 -1.03 -5.33 13.73
N ARG A 115 -1.87 -4.50 13.08
CA ARG A 115 -3.34 -4.56 13.16
C ARG A 115 -3.99 -5.35 12.02
N SER A 116 -3.23 -5.65 10.97
CA SER A 116 -3.72 -6.49 9.87
C SER A 116 -3.79 -7.94 10.31
N VAL A 117 -4.68 -8.74 9.72
CA VAL A 117 -4.73 -10.20 9.93
C VAL A 117 -3.43 -10.93 9.60
N PHE A 118 -2.51 -10.28 8.87
CA PHE A 118 -1.17 -10.79 8.58
C PHE A 118 -0.09 -10.35 9.58
N GLY A 119 -0.45 -9.58 10.61
CA GLY A 119 0.44 -9.18 11.69
C GLY A 119 0.84 -10.37 12.57
N SER A 120 1.80 -10.15 13.47
CA SER A 120 2.31 -11.19 14.37
C SER A 120 1.33 -11.60 15.48
N ASP A 121 0.51 -10.65 15.97
CA ASP A 121 -0.58 -10.88 16.91
C ASP A 121 -1.80 -9.99 16.54
N PRO A 122 -2.55 -10.37 15.49
CA PRO A 122 -3.65 -9.55 15.00
C PRO A 122 -4.90 -9.62 15.90
N PHE A 123 -4.96 -10.59 16.81
CA PHE A 123 -6.07 -10.79 17.74
C PHE A 123 -5.58 -10.88 19.19
N PRO A 124 -5.04 -9.78 19.75
CA PRO A 124 -4.46 -9.80 21.09
C PRO A 124 -5.52 -10.20 22.13
N GLY A 125 -5.26 -11.31 22.83
CA GLY A 125 -6.22 -11.89 23.79
C GLY A 125 -7.40 -12.61 23.15
N GLY A 126 -7.34 -12.96 21.86
CA GLY A 126 -8.41 -13.60 21.11
C GLY A 126 -9.48 -12.63 20.59
N GLU A 127 -9.18 -11.33 20.59
CA GLU A 127 -10.13 -10.24 20.36
C GLU A 127 -9.62 -9.28 19.27
N LEU A 128 -10.52 -8.51 18.67
CA LEU A 128 -10.12 -7.49 17.68
C LEU A 128 -9.20 -6.42 18.29
N PRO A 129 -8.20 -5.93 17.54
CA PRO A 129 -7.26 -4.92 18.00
C PRO A 129 -7.99 -3.59 18.28
N THR A 130 -7.53 -2.86 19.28
CA THR A 130 -8.11 -1.55 19.63
C THR A 130 -7.44 -0.43 18.85
N LEU A 131 -8.21 0.56 18.39
CA LEU A 131 -7.68 1.71 17.65
C LEU A 131 -6.92 2.71 18.54
N GLY A 132 -6.97 2.57 19.87
CA GLY A 132 -6.41 3.54 20.82
C GLY A 132 -7.20 4.86 20.88
N LEU A 133 -6.58 5.92 21.40
CA LEU A 133 -7.23 7.24 21.56
C LEU A 133 -7.32 8.03 20.25
N ARG A 134 -6.30 7.92 19.39
CA ARG A 134 -6.22 8.56 18.08
C ARG A 134 -6.50 7.51 17.02
N LEU A 135 -7.34 7.86 16.04
CA LEU A 135 -7.52 7.00 14.87
C LEU A 135 -6.19 6.94 14.11
N ASP A 136 -5.86 5.75 13.62
CA ASP A 136 -4.82 5.60 12.61
C ASP A 136 -5.28 6.18 11.26
N GLU A 137 -4.35 6.27 10.32
CA GLU A 137 -4.58 6.86 9.01
C GLU A 137 -5.65 6.12 8.20
N ALA A 138 -5.64 4.79 8.25
CA ALA A 138 -6.62 3.95 7.56
C ALA A 138 -8.05 4.20 8.08
N SER A 139 -8.20 4.23 9.41
CA SER A 139 -9.46 4.47 10.09
C SER A 139 -9.97 5.88 9.87
N LEU A 140 -9.08 6.89 9.88
CA LEU A 140 -9.43 8.29 9.56
C LEU A 140 -9.98 8.41 8.14
N TYR A 141 -9.37 7.70 7.18
CA TYR A 141 -9.80 7.70 5.80
C TYR A 141 -11.18 7.04 5.62
N ALA A 142 -11.40 5.86 6.22
CA ALA A 142 -12.61 5.07 6.02
C ALA A 142 -13.82 5.57 6.82
N GLN A 143 -13.60 6.12 8.02
CA GLN A 143 -14.66 6.53 8.95
C GLN A 143 -15.77 7.38 8.29
N PRO A 144 -15.49 8.48 7.55
CA PRO A 144 -16.53 9.31 6.98
C PRO A 144 -17.27 8.66 5.79
N LYS A 145 -16.80 7.52 5.29
CA LYS A 145 -17.35 6.82 4.12
C LYS A 145 -18.27 5.65 4.48
N ILE A 146 -18.27 5.23 5.74
CA ILE A 146 -19.11 4.13 6.23
C ILE A 146 -20.49 4.66 6.62
N ARG A 147 -21.54 4.07 6.05
CA ARG A 147 -22.93 4.36 6.38
C ARG A 147 -23.34 3.62 7.65
N THR A 148 -23.63 4.37 8.72
CA THR A 148 -24.02 3.79 10.01
C THR A 148 -25.54 3.68 10.23
N HIS A 149 -26.35 4.21 9.31
CA HIS A 149 -27.81 4.28 9.46
C HIS A 149 -28.58 3.62 8.30
N ASP A 150 -27.88 3.23 7.24
CA ASP A 150 -28.49 2.67 6.05
C ASP A 150 -28.59 1.13 6.15
N LYS A 151 -29.12 0.51 5.09
CA LYS A 151 -29.34 -0.94 5.01
C LYS A 151 -28.04 -1.74 5.00
N SER A 152 -27.01 -1.18 4.37
CA SER A 152 -25.66 -1.73 4.21
C SER A 152 -24.62 -0.72 4.68
N LEU A 153 -23.35 -1.13 4.74
CA LEU A 153 -22.22 -0.26 5.11
C LEU A 153 -21.91 0.83 4.07
N PHE A 154 -22.42 0.67 2.87
CA PHE A 154 -22.27 1.59 1.75
C PHE A 154 -23.49 1.50 0.86
N ASP A 155 -23.87 2.62 0.24
CA ASP A 155 -24.95 2.66 -0.75
C ASP A 155 -24.36 2.35 -2.12
N GLU A 156 -24.46 1.10 -2.54
CA GLU A 156 -23.87 0.66 -3.80
C GLU A 156 -24.88 0.82 -4.94
N GLU A 157 -24.71 1.90 -5.71
CA GLU A 157 -25.62 2.27 -6.80
C GLU A 157 -25.69 1.20 -7.91
N ASN A 158 -24.66 0.36 -8.05
CA ASN A 158 -24.59 -0.70 -9.06
C ASN A 158 -25.40 -1.96 -8.68
N GLY A 159 -25.96 -2.03 -7.46
CA GLY A 159 -26.75 -3.17 -7.00
C GLY A 159 -25.94 -4.39 -6.53
N ALA A 160 -24.65 -4.24 -6.21
CA ALA A 160 -23.86 -5.31 -5.62
C ALA A 160 -24.26 -5.56 -4.16
N VAL A 161 -24.37 -6.83 -3.80
CA VAL A 161 -24.73 -7.34 -2.48
C VAL A 161 -23.49 -7.48 -1.60
N SER A 162 -22.40 -7.98 -2.18
CA SER A 162 -21.20 -8.33 -1.41
C SER A 162 -20.24 -7.16 -1.21
N ASP A 163 -20.13 -6.22 -2.15
CA ASP A 163 -19.08 -5.20 -2.14
C ASP A 163 -19.09 -4.32 -0.88
N PRO A 164 -20.25 -3.88 -0.35
CA PRO A 164 -20.30 -3.13 0.90
C PRO A 164 -19.65 -3.86 2.09
N ALA A 165 -19.53 -5.19 2.04
CA ALA A 165 -18.87 -5.97 3.08
C ALA A 165 -17.35 -5.73 3.16
N ALA A 166 -16.70 -5.22 2.11
CA ALA A 166 -15.29 -4.85 2.13
C ALA A 166 -14.97 -3.80 3.22
N LEU A 167 -15.95 -2.97 3.59
CA LEU A 167 -15.85 -1.98 4.67
C LEU A 167 -16.10 -2.58 6.06
N GLY A 168 -16.51 -3.84 6.16
CA GLY A 168 -16.94 -4.47 7.39
C GLY A 168 -15.85 -4.58 8.45
N ILE A 169 -14.60 -4.82 8.04
CA ILE A 169 -13.46 -4.86 8.96
C ILE A 169 -13.20 -3.47 9.56
N ALA A 170 -13.20 -2.42 8.73
CA ALA A 170 -13.07 -1.04 9.20
C ALA A 170 -14.21 -0.66 10.17
N ALA A 171 -15.46 -1.04 9.84
CA ALA A 171 -16.61 -0.83 10.71
C ALA A 171 -16.46 -1.55 12.06
N LEU A 172 -15.99 -2.80 12.08
CA LEU A 172 -15.75 -3.54 13.32
C LEU A 172 -14.63 -2.90 14.17
N MET A 173 -13.53 -2.47 13.56
CA MET A 173 -12.45 -1.77 14.26
C MET A 173 -12.92 -0.43 14.87
N LEU A 174 -13.68 0.38 14.11
CA LEU A 174 -14.32 1.59 14.61
C LEU A 174 -15.34 1.28 15.73
N GLY A 175 -16.02 0.15 15.61
CA GLY A 175 -16.94 -0.40 16.61
C GLY A 175 -16.30 -0.78 17.94
N ARG A 176 -14.96 -0.89 18.01
CA ARG A 176 -14.21 -1.16 19.24
C ARG A 176 -13.82 0.12 20.01
N ARG A 177 -14.17 1.31 19.51
CA ARG A 177 -13.86 2.59 20.16
C ARG A 177 -14.79 2.91 21.35
N SER A 178 -14.39 3.81 22.23
CA SER A 178 -15.23 4.26 23.37
C SER A 178 -16.37 5.23 22.98
N TRP A 179 -16.23 6.00 21.90
CA TRP A 179 -17.24 6.96 21.40
C TRP A 179 -17.77 6.50 20.03
N ASN A 180 -19.09 6.57 19.83
CA ASN A 180 -19.83 6.14 18.62
C ASN A 180 -19.70 4.66 18.22
N SER A 181 -19.11 3.79 19.06
CA SER A 181 -18.93 2.35 18.76
C SER A 181 -20.21 1.58 18.51
N ARG A 182 -21.31 1.95 19.16
CA ARG A 182 -22.59 1.27 18.95
C ARG A 182 -23.04 1.36 17.50
N ALA A 183 -22.98 2.55 16.90
CA ALA A 183 -23.47 2.78 15.53
C ALA A 183 -22.71 1.93 14.49
N TYR A 184 -21.38 1.83 14.63
CA TYR A 184 -20.56 1.01 13.74
C TYR A 184 -20.77 -0.50 13.95
N ARG A 185 -20.91 -0.95 15.21
CA ARG A 185 -21.22 -2.36 15.50
C ARG A 185 -22.58 -2.77 14.95
N GLU A 186 -23.60 -1.94 15.15
CA GLU A 186 -24.94 -2.17 14.60
C GLU A 186 -24.93 -2.14 13.06
N ALA A 187 -24.10 -1.29 12.44
CA ALA A 187 -23.96 -1.25 10.98
C ALA A 187 -23.28 -2.51 10.43
N ALA A 188 -22.20 -2.99 11.09
CA ALA A 188 -21.57 -4.25 10.74
C ALA A 188 -22.54 -5.44 10.92
N GLU A 189 -23.31 -5.46 12.01
CA GLU A 189 -24.33 -6.49 12.25
C GLU A 189 -25.38 -6.51 11.14
N ARG A 190 -25.89 -5.33 10.72
CA ARG A 190 -26.83 -5.22 9.61
C ARG A 190 -26.26 -5.74 8.30
N GLN A 191 -25.00 -5.42 7.97
CA GLN A 191 -24.36 -5.95 6.76
C GLN A 191 -24.24 -7.48 6.81
N LYS A 192 -23.82 -8.05 7.94
CA LYS A 192 -23.75 -9.50 8.13
C LYS A 192 -25.12 -10.14 7.96
N ASP A 193 -26.16 -9.57 8.58
CA ASP A 193 -27.52 -10.11 8.50
C ASP A 193 -28.11 -9.98 7.08
N LEU A 194 -27.81 -8.89 6.38
CA LEU A 194 -28.16 -8.71 4.98
C LEU A 194 -27.56 -9.83 4.12
N LEU A 195 -26.26 -10.10 4.27
CA LEU A 195 -25.57 -11.19 3.54
C LEU A 195 -26.15 -12.57 3.88
N LEU A 196 -26.29 -12.88 5.16
CA LEU A 196 -26.63 -14.25 5.58
C LEU A 196 -28.12 -14.56 5.43
N ARG A 197 -29.01 -13.59 5.62
CA ARG A 197 -30.46 -13.82 5.74
C ARG A 197 -31.29 -13.22 4.62
N VAL A 198 -30.79 -12.22 3.89
CA VAL A 198 -31.59 -11.45 2.93
C VAL A 198 -31.09 -11.60 1.50
N ALA A 199 -29.78 -11.68 1.30
CA ALA A 199 -29.18 -11.82 -0.02
C ALA A 199 -29.75 -13.01 -0.80
N PRO A 200 -29.99 -12.86 -2.12
CA PRO A 200 -30.32 -13.99 -2.98
C PRO A 200 -29.25 -15.06 -2.89
N ARG A 201 -29.65 -16.32 -3.10
CA ARG A 201 -28.72 -17.45 -3.13
C ARG A 201 -28.68 -18.02 -4.54
N TYR A 202 -27.48 -18.40 -4.98
CA TYR A 202 -27.32 -19.22 -6.17
C TYR A 202 -27.86 -20.64 -5.91
N VAL A 203 -28.02 -21.45 -6.97
CA VAL A 203 -28.69 -22.76 -6.87
C VAL A 203 -28.00 -23.74 -5.92
N ASN A 204 -26.70 -23.57 -5.65
CA ASN A 204 -25.92 -24.36 -4.71
C ASN A 204 -25.87 -23.77 -3.29
N GLY A 205 -26.55 -22.65 -3.03
CA GLY A 205 -26.59 -21.98 -1.73
C GLY A 205 -25.56 -20.86 -1.53
N ALA A 206 -24.67 -20.61 -2.50
CA ALA A 206 -23.74 -19.49 -2.43
C ALA A 206 -24.49 -18.16 -2.32
N ILE A 207 -23.98 -17.22 -1.51
CA ILE A 207 -24.46 -15.84 -1.48
C ILE A 207 -24.24 -15.21 -2.85
N SER A 208 -25.31 -14.66 -3.44
CA SER A 208 -25.23 -13.92 -4.70
C SER A 208 -24.46 -12.61 -4.52
N HIS A 209 -23.66 -12.26 -5.53
CA HIS A 209 -23.04 -10.96 -5.67
C HIS A 209 -24.05 -9.87 -6.09
N ARG A 210 -25.17 -10.24 -6.73
CA ARG A 210 -26.21 -9.30 -7.22
C ARG A 210 -27.58 -9.52 -6.56
N TRP A 211 -28.36 -8.44 -6.47
CA TRP A 211 -29.72 -8.46 -5.91
C TRP A 211 -30.77 -9.02 -6.88
N GLU A 212 -30.70 -8.63 -8.14
CA GLU A 212 -31.79 -8.88 -9.11
C GLU A 212 -31.75 -10.32 -9.63
N ASN A 213 -30.58 -10.73 -10.12
CA ASN A 213 -30.31 -12.09 -10.57
C ASN A 213 -29.24 -12.73 -9.67
N ALA A 214 -29.41 -14.01 -9.36
CA ALA A 214 -28.40 -14.72 -8.59
C ALA A 214 -27.14 -14.93 -9.46
N GLU A 215 -26.05 -14.30 -9.07
CA GLU A 215 -24.77 -14.31 -9.79
C GLU A 215 -23.62 -14.56 -8.84
N LEU A 216 -22.63 -15.31 -9.28
CA LEU A 216 -21.39 -15.53 -8.56
C LEU A 216 -20.26 -14.82 -9.30
N TRP A 217 -19.54 -13.98 -8.58
CA TRP A 217 -18.42 -13.20 -9.08
C TRP A 217 -17.14 -13.65 -8.35
N SER A 218 -16.02 -13.76 -9.07
CA SER A 218 -14.71 -14.13 -8.51
C SER A 218 -14.17 -13.14 -7.48
N ASP A 219 -14.80 -11.98 -7.39
CA ASP A 219 -14.48 -10.85 -6.53
C ASP A 219 -15.06 -11.05 -5.13
N ALA A 220 -16.25 -11.67 -5.07
CA ALA A 220 -17.02 -11.86 -3.85
C ALA A 220 -16.25 -12.58 -2.71
N PRO A 221 -15.38 -13.58 -2.97
CA PRO A 221 -14.51 -14.19 -1.97
C PRO A 221 -13.60 -13.21 -1.21
N ALA A 222 -13.28 -12.07 -1.79
CA ALA A 222 -12.49 -11.02 -1.15
C ALA A 222 -13.38 -10.06 -0.33
N MET A 223 -14.60 -9.82 -0.80
CA MET A 223 -15.50 -8.83 -0.20
C MET A 223 -16.07 -9.28 1.14
N PHE A 224 -16.82 -10.39 1.14
CA PHE A 224 -17.63 -10.75 2.30
C PHE A 224 -17.04 -11.86 3.19
N PRO A 225 -16.34 -12.91 2.71
CA PRO A 225 -15.80 -13.93 3.60
C PRO A 225 -14.77 -13.41 4.61
N PRO A 226 -13.80 -12.55 4.26
CA PRO A 226 -12.89 -11.96 5.25
C PRO A 226 -13.65 -11.16 6.31
N PHE A 227 -14.71 -10.45 5.91
CA PHE A 227 -15.57 -9.74 6.84
C PHE A 227 -16.31 -10.70 7.78
N LEU A 228 -16.92 -11.78 7.27
CA LEU A 228 -17.62 -12.75 8.11
C LEU A 228 -16.67 -13.42 9.10
N ALA A 229 -15.47 -13.82 8.65
CA ALA A 229 -14.45 -14.39 9.53
C ALA A 229 -14.02 -13.41 10.63
N TYR A 230 -13.74 -12.15 10.28
CA TYR A 230 -13.37 -11.12 11.25
C TYR A 230 -14.51 -10.76 12.20
N TYR A 231 -15.77 -10.79 11.74
CA TYR A 231 -16.95 -10.65 12.59
C TYR A 231 -17.06 -11.83 13.56
N GLY A 232 -16.82 -13.05 13.09
CA GLY A 232 -16.82 -14.26 13.91
C GLY A 232 -15.83 -14.16 15.07
N VAL A 233 -14.61 -13.67 14.80
CA VAL A 233 -13.65 -13.35 15.87
C VAL A 233 -14.21 -12.31 16.84
N ALA A 234 -14.80 -11.22 16.33
CA ALA A 234 -15.37 -10.15 17.15
C ALA A 234 -16.51 -10.60 18.09
N THR A 235 -17.19 -11.69 17.75
CA THR A 235 -18.31 -12.25 18.52
C THR A 235 -18.05 -13.61 19.12
N ASN A 236 -16.82 -14.12 19.02
CA ASN A 236 -16.43 -15.46 19.44
C ASN A 236 -17.32 -16.57 18.86
N ASP A 237 -17.55 -16.51 17.54
CA ASP A 237 -18.43 -17.40 16.79
C ASP A 237 -17.63 -18.19 15.75
N THR A 238 -17.24 -19.42 16.11
CA THR A 238 -16.48 -20.31 15.22
C THR A 238 -17.29 -20.76 14.01
N GLU A 239 -18.62 -20.86 14.15
CA GLU A 239 -19.50 -21.26 13.04
C GLU A 239 -19.57 -20.16 11.98
N LEU A 240 -19.53 -18.89 12.38
CA LEU A 240 -19.45 -17.78 11.44
C LEU A 240 -18.10 -17.72 10.70
N VAL A 241 -17.00 -18.09 11.38
CA VAL A 241 -15.69 -18.23 10.72
C VAL A 241 -15.71 -19.40 9.73
N HIS A 242 -16.31 -20.53 10.12
CA HIS A 242 -16.50 -21.68 9.21
C HIS A 242 -17.38 -21.32 8.01
N GLU A 243 -18.46 -20.57 8.21
CA GLU A 243 -19.37 -20.13 7.15
C GLU A 243 -18.63 -19.28 6.10
N ALA A 244 -17.64 -18.48 6.49
CA ALA A 244 -16.79 -17.76 5.53
C ALA A 244 -16.07 -18.73 4.57
N VAL A 245 -15.56 -19.86 5.08
CA VAL A 245 -14.88 -20.88 4.29
C VAL A 245 -15.86 -21.69 3.45
N VAL A 246 -17.04 -22.00 3.99
CA VAL A 246 -18.15 -22.63 3.24
C VAL A 246 -18.52 -21.79 2.03
N GLN A 247 -18.70 -20.48 2.21
CA GLN A 247 -19.07 -19.59 1.12
C GLN A 247 -17.99 -19.48 0.03
N ILE A 248 -16.70 -19.51 0.42
CA ILE A 248 -15.59 -19.64 -0.54
C ILE A 248 -15.70 -20.94 -1.33
N GLY A 249 -15.94 -22.08 -0.64
CA GLY A 249 -16.11 -23.38 -1.28
C GLY A 249 -17.27 -23.40 -2.28
N LEU A 250 -18.41 -22.81 -1.92
CA LEU A 250 -19.58 -22.73 -2.80
C LEU A 250 -19.34 -21.85 -4.03
N HIS A 251 -18.53 -20.79 -3.93
CA HIS A 251 -18.08 -20.03 -5.09
C HIS A 251 -17.10 -20.85 -5.95
N ARG A 252 -16.15 -21.54 -5.30
CA ARG A 252 -15.18 -22.42 -5.98
C ARG A 252 -15.87 -23.49 -6.80
N ASP A 253 -16.91 -24.12 -6.28
CA ASP A 253 -17.66 -25.20 -6.96
C ASP A 253 -18.26 -24.77 -8.31
N VAL A 254 -18.51 -23.47 -8.50
CA VAL A 254 -19.13 -22.92 -9.71
C VAL A 254 -18.11 -22.19 -10.60
N LEU A 255 -17.24 -21.37 -9.99
CA LEU A 255 -16.35 -20.47 -10.71
C LEU A 255 -15.04 -21.14 -11.14
N ARG A 256 -14.54 -22.11 -10.39
CA ARG A 256 -13.27 -22.77 -10.70
C ARG A 256 -13.41 -23.65 -11.94
N SER A 257 -12.58 -23.38 -12.94
CA SER A 257 -12.45 -24.19 -14.15
C SER A 257 -11.64 -25.47 -13.90
N GLU A 258 -11.57 -26.34 -14.90
CA GLU A 258 -10.78 -27.57 -14.82
C GLU A 258 -9.28 -27.33 -14.63
N ASN A 259 -8.75 -26.20 -15.12
CA ASN A 259 -7.34 -25.87 -15.04
C ASN A 259 -6.95 -25.15 -13.72
N GLY A 260 -7.91 -24.88 -12.84
CA GLY A 260 -7.69 -24.23 -11.55
C GLY A 260 -7.92 -22.71 -11.53
N LEU A 261 -7.97 -22.04 -12.70
CA LEU A 261 -8.35 -20.62 -12.81
C LEU A 261 -9.85 -20.44 -12.57
N TRP A 262 -10.25 -19.27 -12.08
CA TRP A 262 -11.63 -18.94 -11.77
C TRP A 262 -12.23 -18.05 -12.85
N LYS A 263 -13.41 -18.43 -13.34
CA LYS A 263 -14.27 -17.61 -14.19
C LYS A 263 -14.65 -16.33 -13.44
N HIS A 264 -14.75 -15.22 -14.16
CA HIS A 264 -15.08 -13.93 -13.58
C HIS A 264 -16.52 -13.90 -13.05
N ILE A 265 -17.51 -14.14 -13.91
CA ILE A 265 -18.94 -14.06 -13.57
C ILE A 265 -19.69 -15.27 -14.13
N VAL A 266 -20.37 -16.00 -13.24
CA VAL A 266 -21.35 -17.02 -13.61
C VAL A 266 -22.73 -16.60 -13.11
N GLY A 267 -23.66 -16.44 -14.04
CA GLY A 267 -24.96 -15.83 -13.80
C GLY A 267 -25.95 -16.13 -14.91
N SER A 268 -26.83 -15.17 -15.20
CA SER A 268 -27.67 -15.21 -16.40
C SER A 268 -26.79 -15.17 -17.66
N PRO A 269 -27.22 -15.73 -18.82
CA PRO A 269 -26.42 -15.66 -20.04
C PRO A 269 -26.06 -14.23 -20.47
N GLU A 270 -26.92 -13.25 -20.17
CA GLU A 270 -26.71 -11.84 -20.55
C GLU A 270 -25.67 -11.14 -19.65
N ASP A 271 -25.54 -11.61 -18.41
CA ASP A 271 -24.66 -11.03 -17.38
C ASP A 271 -23.37 -11.85 -17.16
N SER A 272 -23.22 -12.96 -17.89
CA SER A 272 -22.09 -13.89 -17.71
C SER A 272 -20.77 -13.38 -18.33
N ASP A 273 -19.68 -13.68 -17.63
CA ASP A 273 -18.32 -13.53 -18.12
C ASP A 273 -17.49 -14.72 -17.68
N GLU A 274 -17.43 -15.75 -18.52
CA GLU A 274 -16.70 -16.97 -18.20
C GLU A 274 -15.17 -16.87 -18.41
N GLY A 275 -14.66 -15.69 -18.79
CA GLY A 275 -13.23 -15.45 -18.93
C GLY A 275 -12.50 -15.44 -17.57
N TYR A 276 -11.19 -15.65 -17.61
CA TYR A 276 -10.33 -15.65 -16.42
C TYR A 276 -9.74 -14.26 -16.17
N TRP A 277 -10.59 -13.32 -15.77
CA TRP A 277 -10.15 -11.95 -15.49
C TRP A 277 -9.11 -11.92 -14.37
N SER A 278 -7.99 -11.23 -14.62
CA SER A 278 -6.81 -11.20 -13.74
C SER A 278 -7.13 -10.64 -12.36
N SER A 279 -7.78 -9.47 -12.29
CA SER A 279 -8.21 -8.88 -11.02
C SER A 279 -9.16 -9.79 -10.25
N GLY A 280 -10.15 -10.40 -10.93
CA GLY A 280 -11.08 -11.34 -10.31
C GLY A 280 -10.39 -12.56 -9.68
N ASN A 281 -9.41 -13.14 -10.40
CA ASN A 281 -8.58 -14.22 -9.86
C ASN A 281 -7.72 -13.75 -8.68
N ALA A 282 -7.19 -12.52 -8.75
CA ALA A 282 -6.43 -11.94 -7.66
C ALA A 282 -7.27 -11.71 -6.40
N TRP A 283 -8.50 -11.22 -6.55
CA TRP A 283 -9.45 -11.06 -5.46
C TRP A 283 -9.80 -12.40 -4.81
N THR A 284 -10.07 -13.43 -5.62
CA THR A 284 -10.28 -14.80 -5.14
C THR A 284 -9.12 -15.25 -4.24
N SER A 285 -7.89 -15.17 -4.75
CA SER A 285 -6.70 -15.65 -4.04
C SER A 285 -6.47 -14.87 -2.74
N TYR A 286 -6.60 -13.55 -2.79
CA TYR A 286 -6.38 -12.68 -1.64
C TYR A 286 -7.47 -12.81 -0.56
N GLY A 287 -8.73 -12.96 -0.96
CA GLY A 287 -9.84 -13.24 -0.04
C GLY A 287 -9.61 -14.53 0.76
N MET A 288 -9.23 -15.62 0.07
CA MET A 288 -8.88 -16.88 0.72
C MET A 288 -7.73 -16.73 1.71
N ALA A 289 -6.65 -16.03 1.33
CA ALA A 289 -5.51 -15.82 2.23
C ALA A 289 -5.85 -15.00 3.47
N ARG A 290 -6.75 -14.01 3.38
CA ARG A 290 -7.20 -13.23 4.54
C ARG A 290 -8.03 -14.08 5.51
N VAL A 291 -8.91 -14.94 5.00
CA VAL A 291 -9.66 -15.88 5.84
C VAL A 291 -8.71 -16.90 6.48
N ARG A 292 -7.77 -17.45 5.71
CA ARG A 292 -6.71 -18.34 6.21
C ARG A 292 -5.95 -17.66 7.36
N ALA A 293 -5.42 -16.46 7.14
CA ALA A 293 -4.67 -15.70 8.13
C ALA A 293 -5.47 -15.48 9.41
N THR A 294 -6.76 -15.13 9.26
CA THR A 294 -7.70 -14.96 10.38
C THR A 294 -7.80 -16.23 11.22
N ILE A 295 -8.02 -17.39 10.59
CA ILE A 295 -8.15 -18.65 11.33
C ILE A 295 -6.83 -19.01 12.05
N SER A 296 -5.68 -18.81 11.40
CA SER A 296 -4.38 -19.16 12.01
C SER A 296 -3.97 -18.30 13.18
N ALA A 297 -4.37 -17.03 13.18
CA ALA A 297 -4.01 -16.13 14.25
C ALA A 297 -4.99 -16.17 15.43
N TRP A 298 -6.20 -16.70 15.24
CA TRP A 298 -7.20 -16.70 16.30
C TRP A 298 -7.03 -17.86 17.28
N SER A 299 -6.98 -17.53 18.58
CA SER A 299 -6.71 -18.50 19.66
C SER A 299 -7.80 -19.57 19.87
N HIS A 300 -8.98 -19.40 19.25
CA HIS A 300 -10.13 -20.30 19.40
C HIS A 300 -10.24 -21.30 18.24
N ASN A 301 -9.12 -21.62 17.59
CA ASN A 301 -9.05 -22.60 16.51
C ASN A 301 -9.44 -24.00 17.01
N ASN A 302 -10.49 -24.59 16.42
CA ASN A 302 -10.99 -25.92 16.72
C ASN A 302 -10.69 -26.89 15.56
N ALA A 303 -11.06 -28.17 15.68
CA ALA A 303 -10.79 -29.16 14.64
C ALA A 303 -11.39 -28.79 13.27
N THR A 304 -12.61 -28.24 13.24
CA THR A 304 -13.26 -27.78 12.00
C THR A 304 -12.44 -26.67 11.32
N LEU A 305 -11.98 -25.70 12.11
CA LEU A 305 -11.19 -24.59 11.61
C LEU A 305 -9.78 -25.01 11.15
N ALA A 306 -9.20 -26.05 11.75
CA ALA A 306 -7.96 -26.67 11.27
C ALA A 306 -8.14 -27.38 9.91
N ASP A 307 -9.27 -28.08 9.73
CA ASP A 307 -9.62 -28.67 8.43
C ASP A 307 -9.85 -27.58 7.38
N ASP A 308 -10.48 -26.48 7.75
CA ASP A 308 -10.70 -25.34 6.87
C ASP A 308 -9.40 -24.63 6.47
N GLN A 309 -8.43 -24.50 7.37
CA GLN A 309 -7.08 -24.03 7.02
C GLN A 309 -6.45 -24.92 5.95
N SER A 310 -6.56 -26.24 6.12
CA SER A 310 -6.00 -27.20 5.16
C SER A 310 -6.67 -27.10 3.79
N LYS A 311 -8.00 -26.88 3.75
CA LYS A 311 -8.73 -26.62 2.50
C LYS A 311 -8.27 -25.34 1.84
N LEU A 312 -8.16 -24.24 2.59
CA LEU A 312 -7.72 -22.94 2.05
C LEU A 312 -6.29 -23.02 1.51
N ASP A 313 -5.37 -23.65 2.24
CA ASP A 313 -3.99 -23.85 1.77
C ASP A 313 -3.99 -24.65 0.44
N SER A 314 -4.77 -25.73 0.34
CA SER A 314 -4.89 -26.52 -0.89
C SER A 314 -5.53 -25.77 -2.05
N TRP A 315 -6.59 -24.99 -1.81
CA TRP A 315 -7.27 -24.22 -2.86
C TRP A 315 -6.42 -23.06 -3.36
N ILE A 316 -5.66 -22.42 -2.47
CA ILE A 316 -4.74 -21.34 -2.86
C ILE A 316 -3.55 -21.91 -3.63
N GLU A 317 -3.00 -23.07 -3.24
CA GLU A 317 -1.96 -23.78 -4.00
C GLU A 317 -2.44 -24.13 -5.41
N GLU A 318 -3.60 -24.77 -5.55
CA GLU A 318 -4.20 -25.09 -6.86
C GLU A 318 -4.35 -23.84 -7.73
N HIS A 319 -4.87 -22.75 -7.15
CA HIS A 319 -5.10 -21.50 -7.87
C HIS A 319 -3.77 -20.86 -8.30
N LEU A 320 -2.80 -20.73 -7.39
CA LEU A 320 -1.50 -20.10 -7.72
C LEU A 320 -0.72 -20.92 -8.75
N ASP A 321 -0.76 -22.25 -8.68
CA ASP A 321 -0.15 -23.12 -9.70
C ASP A 321 -0.81 -22.92 -11.08
N ALA A 322 -2.14 -22.75 -11.12
CA ALA A 322 -2.87 -22.44 -12.35
C ALA A 322 -2.49 -21.06 -12.94
N VAL A 323 -2.41 -20.04 -12.09
CA VAL A 323 -1.97 -18.68 -12.47
C VAL A 323 -0.55 -18.70 -13.01
N ILE A 324 0.39 -19.30 -12.29
CA ILE A 324 1.80 -19.43 -12.70
C ILE A 324 1.90 -20.16 -14.04
N SER A 325 1.12 -21.23 -14.22
CA SER A 325 1.09 -21.99 -15.48
C SER A 325 0.49 -21.21 -16.66
N SER A 326 -0.31 -20.18 -16.40
CA SER A 326 -0.92 -19.32 -17.41
C SER A 326 -0.09 -18.08 -17.77
N ASP A 327 0.98 -17.81 -17.02
CA ASP A 327 1.82 -16.62 -17.18
C ASP A 327 2.73 -16.75 -18.41
N ASP A 328 2.44 -15.97 -19.44
CA ASP A 328 3.10 -16.09 -20.75
C ASP A 328 3.31 -14.77 -21.52
N HIS A 329 3.01 -13.63 -20.89
CA HIS A 329 3.09 -12.34 -21.56
C HIS A 329 4.50 -11.75 -21.49
N GLU A 330 5.02 -11.27 -22.61
CA GLU A 330 6.41 -10.80 -22.76
C GLU A 330 6.77 -9.59 -21.88
N SER A 331 5.76 -8.82 -21.47
CA SER A 331 5.93 -7.65 -20.59
C SER A 331 6.36 -8.02 -19.17
N GLY A 332 6.22 -9.30 -18.79
CA GLY A 332 6.38 -9.79 -17.42
C GLY A 332 5.16 -9.56 -16.52
N LEU A 333 4.11 -8.90 -17.00
CA LEU A 333 2.82 -8.79 -16.30
C LEU A 333 1.90 -9.95 -16.69
N LEU A 334 0.94 -10.31 -15.84
CA LEU A 334 -0.17 -11.18 -16.22
C LEU A 334 -1.10 -10.45 -17.19
N ARG A 335 -1.71 -11.18 -18.12
CA ARG A 335 -2.70 -10.64 -19.06
C ARG A 335 -3.97 -10.23 -18.33
N ASN A 336 -4.67 -9.20 -18.81
CA ASN A 336 -5.96 -8.80 -18.24
C ASN A 336 -6.97 -9.95 -18.21
N TYR A 337 -7.04 -10.77 -19.25
CA TYR A 337 -7.64 -12.10 -19.20
C TYR A 337 -6.56 -13.15 -19.34
N LEU A 338 -6.41 -13.98 -18.31
CA LEU A 338 -5.43 -15.05 -18.29
C LEU A 338 -5.73 -16.03 -19.44
N GLN A 339 -4.68 -16.50 -20.10
CA GLN A 339 -4.72 -17.38 -21.29
C GLN A 339 -5.26 -16.75 -22.58
N ASP A 340 -5.91 -15.59 -22.54
CA ASP A 340 -6.42 -14.92 -23.73
C ASP A 340 -5.32 -14.06 -24.38
N LYS A 341 -4.94 -14.42 -25.61
CA LYS A 341 -3.81 -13.79 -26.32
C LYS A 341 -4.12 -12.41 -26.86
N ASP A 342 -5.38 -12.03 -26.93
CA ASP A 342 -5.82 -10.72 -27.42
C ASP A 342 -5.62 -9.63 -26.34
N TYR A 343 -5.58 -10.03 -25.06
CA TYR A 343 -5.34 -9.10 -23.95
C TYR A 343 -3.84 -8.89 -23.66
N ASN A 344 -3.51 -7.62 -23.41
CA ASN A 344 -2.19 -7.20 -22.91
C ASN A 344 -2.02 -7.46 -21.42
N GLY A 345 -0.77 -7.40 -20.96
CA GLY A 345 -0.42 -7.46 -19.54
C GLY A 345 -0.96 -6.26 -18.74
N GLU A 346 -1.38 -6.47 -17.49
CA GLU A 346 -1.95 -5.45 -16.59
C GLU A 346 -1.38 -5.49 -15.17
N THR A 347 -1.44 -4.39 -14.42
CA THR A 347 -0.79 -4.25 -13.12
C THR A 347 -1.66 -4.56 -11.91
N SER A 348 -2.99 -4.45 -11.99
CA SER A 348 -3.91 -4.62 -10.86
C SER A 348 -3.86 -6.06 -10.32
N GLY A 349 -4.25 -7.04 -11.14
CA GLY A 349 -4.27 -8.44 -10.75
C GLY A 349 -2.86 -9.02 -10.58
N THR A 350 -1.91 -8.63 -11.44
CA THR A 350 -0.48 -8.98 -11.26
C THR A 350 0.04 -8.59 -9.89
N SER A 351 -0.27 -7.37 -9.43
CA SER A 351 0.20 -6.90 -8.12
C SER A 351 -0.37 -7.74 -6.98
N LEU A 352 -1.68 -7.97 -7.01
CA LEU A 352 -2.37 -8.62 -5.90
C LEU A 352 -2.10 -10.14 -5.85
N LEU A 353 -1.92 -10.82 -6.99
CA LEU A 353 -1.48 -12.23 -7.01
C LEU A 353 -0.04 -12.40 -6.52
N ALA A 354 0.86 -11.49 -6.88
CA ALA A 354 2.22 -11.46 -6.33
C ALA A 354 2.21 -11.18 -4.82
N ALA A 355 1.39 -10.22 -4.37
CA ALA A 355 1.18 -9.94 -2.95
C ALA A 355 0.70 -11.19 -2.21
N ASN A 356 -0.30 -11.88 -2.77
CA ASN A 356 -0.86 -13.09 -2.18
C ASN A 356 0.19 -14.20 -2.03
N THR A 357 1.06 -14.34 -3.02
CA THR A 357 2.14 -15.33 -2.99
C THR A 357 3.11 -15.09 -1.82
N TYR A 358 3.52 -13.83 -1.59
CA TYR A 358 4.32 -13.49 -0.41
C TYR A 358 3.56 -13.72 0.90
N ARG A 359 2.27 -13.36 0.96
CA ARG A 359 1.44 -13.59 2.15
C ARG A 359 1.37 -15.08 2.50
N MET A 360 1.13 -15.93 1.50
CA MET A 360 1.07 -17.37 1.71
C MET A 360 2.43 -17.97 2.04
N ALA A 361 3.53 -17.45 1.47
CA ALA A 361 4.87 -17.87 1.83
C ALA A 361 5.20 -17.62 3.31
N ILE A 362 4.68 -16.54 3.90
CA ILE A 362 4.80 -16.27 5.34
C ILE A 362 3.89 -17.21 6.15
N LEU A 363 2.65 -17.42 5.71
CA LEU A 363 1.65 -18.21 6.44
C LEU A 363 1.93 -19.72 6.42
N ASN A 364 2.51 -20.23 5.33
CA ASN A 364 2.86 -21.63 5.11
C ASN A 364 4.11 -21.72 4.20
N ALA A 365 5.28 -21.52 4.82
CA ALA A 365 6.58 -21.51 4.14
C ALA A 365 6.96 -22.87 3.54
N GLU A 366 6.42 -23.98 4.04
CA GLU A 366 6.70 -25.33 3.53
C GLU A 366 6.22 -25.49 2.08
N VAL A 367 5.03 -24.95 1.79
CA VAL A 367 4.45 -24.97 0.45
C VAL A 367 4.90 -23.74 -0.35
N PHE A 368 4.58 -22.54 0.16
CA PHE A 368 4.67 -21.32 -0.63
C PHE A 368 6.02 -20.60 -0.51
N GLY A 369 6.89 -21.00 0.43
CA GLY A 369 8.26 -20.53 0.53
C GLY A 369 9.22 -21.18 -0.48
N GLN A 370 8.72 -22.09 -1.32
CA GLN A 370 9.51 -22.72 -2.38
C GLN A 370 9.84 -21.72 -3.50
N ARG A 371 11.01 -21.93 -4.13
CA ARG A 371 11.50 -21.07 -5.21
C ARG A 371 10.51 -20.85 -6.35
N LYS A 372 9.70 -21.85 -6.72
CA LYS A 372 8.70 -21.71 -7.80
C LYS A 372 7.73 -20.55 -7.56
N TYR A 373 7.35 -20.31 -6.30
CA TYR A 373 6.44 -19.26 -5.90
C TYR A 373 7.16 -17.94 -5.67
N LEU A 374 8.26 -17.95 -4.89
CA LEU A 374 8.99 -16.73 -4.56
C LEU A 374 9.68 -16.11 -5.79
N ASP A 375 10.31 -16.91 -6.65
CA ASP A 375 10.95 -16.41 -7.88
C ASP A 375 9.90 -15.80 -8.82
N TRP A 376 8.71 -16.43 -8.91
CA TRP A 376 7.59 -15.90 -9.69
C TRP A 376 7.07 -14.57 -9.12
N ALA A 377 6.81 -14.51 -7.81
CA ALA A 377 6.32 -13.30 -7.15
C ALA A 377 7.33 -12.14 -7.24
N ASN A 378 8.63 -12.43 -7.18
CA ASN A 378 9.70 -11.45 -7.39
C ASN A 378 9.69 -10.91 -8.82
N ALA A 379 9.61 -11.78 -9.83
CA ALA A 379 9.52 -11.37 -11.22
C ALA A 379 8.28 -10.50 -11.49
N LYS A 380 7.11 -10.87 -10.96
CA LYS A 380 5.87 -10.08 -11.08
C LYS A 380 6.00 -8.73 -10.37
N ARG A 381 6.57 -8.69 -9.16
CA ARG A 381 6.82 -7.45 -8.42
C ARG A 381 7.70 -6.50 -9.23
N HIS A 382 8.80 -6.98 -9.83
CA HIS A 382 9.65 -6.15 -10.68
C HIS A 382 8.91 -5.61 -11.90
N ALA A 383 8.13 -6.46 -12.58
CA ALA A 383 7.35 -6.05 -13.73
C ALA A 383 6.36 -4.93 -13.37
N VAL A 384 5.70 -5.01 -12.21
CA VAL A 384 4.80 -3.96 -11.71
C VAL A 384 5.57 -2.70 -11.33
N VAL A 385 6.56 -2.81 -10.44
CA VAL A 385 7.28 -1.64 -9.88
C VAL A 385 7.99 -0.84 -10.97
N SER A 386 8.49 -1.50 -12.01
CA SER A 386 9.11 -0.82 -13.17
C SER A 386 8.14 0.04 -14.00
N ARG A 387 6.84 -0.03 -13.71
CA ARG A 387 5.77 0.72 -14.40
C ARG A 387 4.97 1.64 -13.47
N VAL A 388 5.51 1.90 -12.28
CA VAL A 388 4.99 2.93 -11.38
C VAL A 388 5.65 4.25 -11.73
N ASP A 389 4.86 5.28 -12.04
CA ASP A 389 5.38 6.60 -12.36
C ASP A 389 5.68 7.45 -11.10
N GLU A 390 6.11 8.69 -11.31
CA GLU A 390 6.48 9.62 -10.22
C GLU A 390 5.28 10.08 -9.37
N ASP A 391 4.07 9.98 -9.92
CA ASP A 391 2.79 10.27 -9.27
C ASP A 391 2.23 9.05 -8.53
N GLY A 392 2.96 7.94 -8.55
CA GLY A 392 2.63 6.70 -7.85
C GLY A 392 1.59 5.85 -8.57
N ILE A 393 1.37 6.08 -9.87
CA ILE A 393 0.38 5.36 -10.66
C ILE A 393 1.03 4.12 -11.30
N ALA A 394 0.57 2.93 -10.93
CA ALA A 394 0.88 1.70 -11.69
C ALA A 394 0.02 1.62 -12.96
N SER A 395 0.67 1.40 -14.11
CA SER A 395 0.00 1.24 -15.41
C SER A 395 0.69 0.17 -16.26
N PRO A 396 0.03 -0.45 -17.25
CA PRO A 396 -1.41 -0.38 -17.55
C PRO A 396 -2.26 -1.12 -16.50
N ALA A 397 -3.33 -0.48 -16.01
CA ALA A 397 -4.21 -1.09 -15.01
C ALA A 397 -5.51 -1.62 -15.64
N ALA A 398 -6.04 -2.72 -15.09
CA ALA A 398 -7.36 -3.22 -15.43
C ALA A 398 -8.46 -2.20 -15.06
N ASN A 399 -9.51 -2.14 -15.88
CA ASN A 399 -10.68 -1.31 -15.62
C ASN A 399 -11.79 -2.14 -14.94
N PRO A 400 -12.03 -2.01 -13.63
CA PRO A 400 -13.04 -2.82 -12.93
C PRO A 400 -14.48 -2.49 -13.38
N LEU A 401 -14.72 -1.30 -13.93
CA LEU A 401 -16.04 -0.89 -14.43
C LEU A 401 -16.29 -1.28 -15.89
N ASP A 402 -15.25 -1.73 -16.60
CA ASP A 402 -15.30 -2.23 -17.98
C ASP A 402 -14.21 -3.30 -18.15
N HIS A 403 -14.40 -4.43 -17.46
CA HIS A 403 -13.39 -5.48 -17.30
C HIS A 403 -12.91 -6.07 -18.63
N LYS A 404 -13.78 -6.13 -19.65
CA LYS A 404 -13.47 -6.63 -21.01
C LYS A 404 -12.71 -5.62 -21.86
N SER A 405 -12.53 -4.38 -21.40
CA SER A 405 -11.80 -3.37 -22.15
C SER A 405 -10.35 -3.79 -22.39
N GLU A 406 -9.94 -3.77 -23.66
CA GLU A 406 -8.52 -3.92 -24.03
C GLU A 406 -7.72 -2.63 -23.80
N VAL A 407 -8.42 -1.51 -23.55
CA VAL A 407 -7.81 -0.22 -23.26
C VAL A 407 -7.65 -0.08 -21.74
N PRO A 408 -6.41 0.07 -21.24
CA PRO A 408 -6.20 0.23 -19.80
C PRO A 408 -6.79 1.55 -19.31
N VAL A 409 -7.34 1.52 -18.10
CA VAL A 409 -7.78 2.75 -17.43
C VAL A 409 -6.56 3.58 -17.02
N GLN A 410 -6.69 4.91 -17.05
CA GLN A 410 -5.60 5.80 -16.66
C GLN A 410 -5.21 5.64 -15.20
N ILE A 411 -6.20 5.59 -14.30
CA ILE A 411 -5.99 5.37 -12.87
C ILE A 411 -7.07 4.40 -12.40
N SER A 412 -6.64 3.29 -11.78
CA SER A 412 -7.52 2.30 -11.16
C SER A 412 -7.33 2.36 -9.65
N PRO A 413 -8.32 2.80 -8.86
CA PRO A 413 -8.22 2.77 -7.39
C PRO A 413 -7.98 1.35 -6.87
N GLU A 414 -8.64 0.36 -7.47
CA GLU A 414 -8.37 -1.07 -7.26
C GLU A 414 -6.90 -1.43 -7.54
N GLY A 415 -6.37 -0.99 -8.68
CA GLY A 415 -4.98 -1.22 -9.04
C GLY A 415 -3.98 -0.59 -8.05
N GLN A 416 -4.27 0.62 -7.57
CA GLN A 416 -3.41 1.27 -6.56
C GLN A 416 -3.46 0.58 -5.21
N ASN A 417 -4.64 0.12 -4.78
CA ASN A 417 -4.75 -0.72 -3.59
C ASN A 417 -3.91 -1.98 -3.73
N SER A 418 -3.98 -2.64 -4.89
CA SER A 418 -3.20 -3.85 -5.19
C SER A 418 -1.69 -3.59 -5.17
N LEU A 419 -1.23 -2.46 -5.71
CA LEU A 419 0.17 -2.03 -5.64
C LEU A 419 0.66 -1.84 -4.20
N LEU A 420 -0.14 -1.16 -3.36
CA LEU A 420 0.20 -0.93 -1.95
C LEU A 420 0.25 -2.24 -1.17
N LEU A 421 -0.70 -3.15 -1.42
CA LEU A 421 -0.72 -4.49 -0.82
C LEU A 421 0.48 -5.34 -1.24
N LEU A 422 0.91 -5.25 -2.50
CA LEU A 422 2.16 -5.84 -2.98
C LEU A 422 3.37 -5.30 -2.21
N GLY A 423 3.45 -3.98 -2.05
CA GLY A 423 4.51 -3.33 -1.28
C GLY A 423 4.56 -3.83 0.17
N ALA A 424 3.41 -3.89 0.84
CA ALA A 424 3.31 -4.38 2.22
C ALA A 424 3.68 -5.87 2.35
N ALA A 425 3.20 -6.72 1.45
CA ALA A 425 3.50 -8.15 1.47
C ALA A 425 4.98 -8.44 1.19
N TRP A 426 5.59 -7.70 0.25
CA TRP A 426 7.02 -7.77 -0.03
C TRP A 426 7.86 -7.37 1.19
N ARG A 427 7.55 -6.21 1.79
CA ARG A 427 8.18 -5.77 3.04
C ARG A 427 8.12 -6.85 4.10
N ASP A 428 6.94 -7.41 4.34
CA ASP A 428 6.78 -8.39 5.41
C ASP A 428 7.54 -9.68 5.09
N CYS A 429 7.65 -10.09 3.82
CA CYS A 429 8.48 -11.24 3.45
C CYS A 429 9.97 -10.99 3.72
N VAL A 430 10.45 -9.79 3.44
CA VAL A 430 11.85 -9.40 3.72
C VAL A 430 12.09 -9.29 5.22
N CYS A 431 11.23 -8.58 5.95
CA CYS A 431 11.40 -8.34 7.38
C CYS A 431 11.19 -9.60 8.24
N ASN A 432 10.51 -10.63 7.72
CA ASN A 432 10.48 -11.98 8.31
C ASN A 432 11.68 -12.85 7.90
N GLY A 433 12.61 -12.33 7.11
CA GLY A 433 13.83 -13.02 6.67
C GLY A 433 13.66 -13.94 5.46
N LEU A 434 12.42 -14.28 5.06
CA LEU A 434 12.14 -15.24 3.98
C LEU A 434 12.60 -14.73 2.61
N CYS A 435 12.46 -13.43 2.35
CA CYS A 435 12.87 -12.78 1.11
C CYS A 435 14.16 -11.94 1.24
N MET A 436 14.91 -12.09 2.33
CA MET A 436 16.07 -11.24 2.61
C MET A 436 17.20 -11.39 1.58
N GLU A 437 17.47 -12.62 1.13
CA GLU A 437 18.51 -12.88 0.12
C GLU A 437 18.24 -12.10 -1.17
N THR A 438 17.02 -12.21 -1.70
CA THR A 438 16.59 -11.46 -2.89
C THR A 438 16.66 -9.95 -2.69
N TYR A 439 16.26 -9.43 -1.52
CA TYR A 439 16.35 -8.01 -1.22
C TYR A 439 17.80 -7.50 -1.26
N VAL A 440 18.73 -8.25 -0.68
CA VAL A 440 20.16 -7.93 -0.63
C VAL A 440 20.77 -7.92 -2.03
N GLU A 441 20.43 -8.91 -2.87
CA GLU A 441 20.85 -8.97 -4.28
C GLU A 441 20.36 -7.77 -5.08
N GLU A 442 19.07 -7.42 -4.95
CA GLU A 442 18.46 -6.29 -5.69
C GLU A 442 19.04 -4.94 -5.33
N HIS A 443 19.39 -4.74 -4.06
CA HIS A 443 19.89 -3.47 -3.56
C HIS A 443 21.43 -3.38 -3.61
N GLY A 444 22.10 -4.39 -4.17
CA GLY A 444 23.56 -4.43 -4.25
C GLY A 444 24.23 -4.34 -2.87
N LEU A 445 23.53 -4.79 -1.83
CA LEU A 445 24.06 -4.83 -0.48
C LEU A 445 25.02 -6.03 -0.43
N ALA A 446 26.30 -5.81 -0.10
CA ALA A 446 27.20 -6.93 0.13
C ALA A 446 26.63 -7.76 1.29
N SER A 447 26.54 -9.08 1.14
CA SER A 447 26.16 -10.00 2.22
C SER A 447 26.99 -9.65 3.45
N GLN A 448 26.36 -9.11 4.50
CA GLN A 448 27.06 -8.78 5.75
C GLN A 448 27.37 -10.04 6.54
N SER A 449 28.16 -10.95 5.96
CA SER A 449 29.02 -11.84 6.71
C SER A 449 30.44 -11.33 6.48
N GLU A 450 31.05 -10.77 7.53
CA GLU A 450 32.40 -10.20 7.58
C GLU A 450 32.58 -8.78 7.02
N SER A 451 32.31 -7.78 7.86
CA SER A 451 33.02 -6.51 7.77
C SER A 451 33.55 -6.07 9.14
N THR A 452 34.77 -6.48 9.45
CA THR A 452 35.68 -5.67 10.27
C THR A 452 35.70 -4.24 9.74
N PRO A 453 35.70 -3.20 10.60
CA PRO A 453 35.64 -1.82 10.15
C PRO A 453 36.87 -1.48 9.31
N LYS A 454 36.71 -1.29 7.99
CA LYS A 454 37.73 -0.64 7.18
C LYS A 454 37.73 0.84 7.55
N THR A 455 38.76 1.23 8.28
CA THR A 455 39.14 2.60 8.54
C THR A 455 39.26 3.33 7.20
N VAL A 456 38.40 4.31 6.97
CA VAL A 456 38.55 5.25 5.84
C VAL A 456 39.87 5.98 6.04
N THR A 457 40.85 5.66 5.20
CA THR A 457 42.18 6.25 5.21
C THR A 457 42.11 7.76 4.99
N GLY A 458 42.65 8.52 5.93
CA GLY A 458 42.62 9.99 5.99
C GLY A 458 43.48 10.73 4.97
N SER A 459 43.61 10.27 3.72
CA SER A 459 44.34 11.01 2.67
C SER A 459 43.52 12.15 2.08
N ALA A 460 42.23 11.92 1.78
CA ALA A 460 41.34 12.95 1.22
C ALA A 460 41.08 14.13 2.17
N LEU A 461 40.93 13.84 3.47
CA LEU A 461 40.79 14.86 4.52
C LEU A 461 42.08 15.65 4.75
N LYS A 462 43.26 15.01 4.59
CA LYS A 462 44.57 15.70 4.68
C LYS A 462 44.80 16.64 3.51
N GLU A 463 44.46 16.24 2.28
CA GLU A 463 44.61 17.10 1.10
C GLU A 463 43.69 18.31 1.15
N LEU A 464 42.46 18.13 1.65
CA LEU A 464 41.52 19.23 1.86
C LEU A 464 42.04 20.22 2.91
N TRP A 465 42.58 19.72 4.03
CA TRP A 465 43.17 20.56 5.08
C TRP A 465 44.44 21.30 4.64
N GLN A 466 45.29 20.68 3.83
CA GLN A 466 46.48 21.33 3.26
C GLN A 466 46.13 22.46 2.27
N ARG A 467 45.04 22.30 1.50
CA ARG A 467 44.55 23.36 0.60
C ARG A 467 43.93 24.52 1.37
N ILE A 468 43.24 24.26 2.47
CA ILE A 468 42.67 25.30 3.34
C ILE A 468 43.77 26.07 4.08
N GLN A 469 44.83 25.39 4.60
CA GLN A 469 45.95 26.07 5.25
C GLN A 469 46.70 27.05 4.33
N LYS A 470 46.83 26.74 3.04
CA LYS A 470 47.44 27.65 2.05
C LYS A 470 46.66 28.96 1.86
N TYR A 471 45.35 28.94 2.03
CA TYR A 471 44.51 30.14 1.94
C TYR A 471 44.60 31.03 3.18
N PHE A 472 44.88 30.47 4.36
CA PHE A 472 45.04 31.23 5.61
C PHE A 472 46.46 31.80 5.82
N GLN A 473 47.46 31.40 5.02
CA GLN A 473 48.82 31.98 5.07
C GLN A 473 49.00 33.23 4.17
N LEU A 474 47.99 33.60 3.38
CA LEU A 474 48.02 34.74 2.44
C LEU A 474 47.06 35.88 2.84
N MET A 475 46.46 35.80 4.03
CA MET A 475 45.86 36.95 4.74
C MET A 475 46.84 37.46 5.79
#